data_AF-A0A6L3VYA1-F1
#
_entry.id   AF-A0A6L3VYA1-F1
#
_cell.length_a   1.000
_cell.length_b   1.000
_cell.length_c   1.000
_cell.angle_alpha   90.00
_cell.angle_beta   90.00
_cell.angle_gamma   90.00
#
_symmetry.space_group_name_H-M   'P 1'
#
loop_
_entity.id
_entity.type
_entity.pdbx_description
1 polymer ?
#
loop_
_entity_poly.entity_id
_entity_poly.type
_entity_poly.pdbx_seq_one_letter_code
_entity_poly.pdbx_strand_id
1 'polypeptide(L)'
;MTTIDPAEQESPNGGAATGADAGGSYLGDLGKASPAGSGNADPGPGQVLSALAILSAEQGETRAHLAELRDHLGDVLEQVGNLDKLVSDVPILSGRLASLTDAVDQLLRQPEDSKTRPVDLAHVPPEERREVLGELVVWVRDVLFTGWPWTQDALRPCWLHHPDLVNGMLWLRAAYNAAYDMPKAQPHAAGDFHRWLDDVMDRAAGRTEQCPEPGAPDPHPVPAAPRDDTATLDAVMRRPGLDEICEELYRLMQIRPDTGYAPGDVEAATQRTRQIIAETGVTEEQFNEYVRSRRATPQAGDASDRR
;
A
#
# COMPACT_ATOMS: atom_id res chain seq x y z
N MET A 1 24.80 -7.10 12.52
CA MET A 1 24.84 -6.19 13.67
C MET A 1 24.61 -4.79 13.15
N THR A 2 23.34 -4.39 13.05
CA THR A 2 22.96 -3.00 12.76
C THR A 2 21.79 -2.71 13.67
N THR A 3 22.08 -1.98 14.74
CA THR A 3 21.15 -1.54 15.77
C THR A 3 20.40 -0.34 15.22
N ILE A 4 19.07 -0.38 15.21
CA ILE A 4 18.21 0.76 14.89
C ILE A 4 17.58 1.21 16.20
N ASP A 5 17.99 2.39 16.67
CA ASP A 5 17.35 3.15 17.75
C ASP A 5 16.00 3.72 17.29
N PRO A 6 14.93 3.62 18.09
CA PRO A 6 13.73 4.43 17.92
C PRO A 6 13.68 5.52 19.00
N ALA A 7 13.86 6.78 18.60
CA ALA A 7 13.65 7.93 19.47
C ALA A 7 12.57 8.87 18.90
N GLU A 8 11.60 9.13 19.77
CA GLU A 8 10.90 10.40 19.94
C GLU A 8 9.94 10.85 18.82
N GLN A 9 8.68 10.43 18.97
CA GLN A 9 7.54 11.26 18.57
C GLN A 9 6.89 11.84 19.83
N GLU A 10 7.22 13.10 20.10
CA GLU A 10 6.43 13.98 20.95
C GLU A 10 5.03 14.17 20.33
N SER A 11 3.99 14.05 21.15
CA SER A 11 2.67 14.58 20.84
C SER A 11 2.17 15.42 22.01
N PRO A 12 1.52 16.56 21.74
CA PRO A 12 1.29 17.61 22.71
C PRO A 12 0.09 17.30 23.60
N ASN A 13 0.35 17.32 24.91
CA ASN A 13 -0.65 17.32 25.96
C ASN A 13 -1.02 18.79 26.27
N GLY A 14 -2.29 19.17 26.14
CA GLY A 14 -2.70 20.55 26.45
C GLY A 14 -4.13 20.95 26.06
N GLY A 15 -5.14 20.26 26.57
CA GLY A 15 -6.50 20.80 26.71
C GLY A 15 -6.91 20.66 28.17
N ALA A 16 -7.02 21.70 29.00
CA ALA A 16 -7.93 22.86 28.97
C ALA A 16 -9.40 22.48 29.22
N ALA A 17 -9.79 22.42 30.50
CA ALA A 17 -11.13 22.50 31.12
C ALA A 17 -11.00 21.88 32.53
N THR A 18 -11.52 22.35 33.66
CA THR A 18 -12.58 23.28 34.07
C THR A 18 -12.48 23.30 35.60
N GLY A 19 -12.33 24.45 36.27
CA GLY A 19 -13.42 25.25 36.86
C GLY A 19 -12.99 25.61 38.30
N ALA A 20 -12.70 26.87 38.62
CA ALA A 20 -13.65 27.87 39.12
C ALA A 20 -14.47 27.28 40.28
N ASP A 21 -14.02 27.33 41.53
CA ASP A 21 -13.87 28.52 42.37
C ASP A 21 -14.98 29.55 42.15
N ALA A 22 -16.10 29.32 42.82
CA ALA A 22 -17.18 30.28 43.00
C ALA A 22 -17.61 30.23 44.47
N GLY A 23 -17.13 31.22 45.22
CA GLY A 23 -17.61 31.51 46.55
C GLY A 23 -19.06 32.00 46.57
N GLY A 24 -19.72 31.69 47.67
CA GLY A 24 -20.94 32.34 48.14
C GLY A 24 -21.03 32.02 49.63
N SER A 25 -20.39 32.78 50.52
CA SER A 25 -20.99 33.99 51.08
C SER A 25 -22.48 33.80 51.40
N TYR A 26 -22.76 32.98 52.42
CA TYR A 26 -24.04 33.01 53.14
C TYR A 26 -23.80 32.96 54.65
N LEU A 27 -22.89 33.83 55.10
CA LEU A 27 -22.67 34.21 56.49
C LEU A 27 -22.83 35.73 56.55
N GLY A 28 -24.06 36.18 56.26
CA GLY A 28 -24.45 37.59 56.25
C GLY A 28 -25.32 37.91 57.45
N ASP A 29 -24.71 38.62 58.40
CA ASP A 29 -25.31 39.81 59.00
C ASP A 29 -26.60 39.64 59.83
N LEU A 30 -26.45 39.14 61.07
CA LEU A 30 -27.39 39.42 62.16
C LEU A 30 -26.69 40.26 63.24
N GLY A 31 -26.18 41.41 62.81
CA GLY A 31 -25.58 42.42 63.67
C GLY A 31 -26.39 43.72 63.68
N LYS A 32 -27.09 43.98 64.79
CA LYS A 32 -27.44 45.32 65.33
C LYS A 32 -28.51 46.15 64.60
N ALA A 33 -29.74 46.08 65.11
CA ALA A 33 -30.54 47.29 65.35
C ALA A 33 -31.47 47.09 66.56
N SER A 34 -31.08 47.70 67.67
CA SER A 34 -31.97 48.23 68.71
C SER A 34 -31.82 49.77 68.60
N PRO A 35 -32.82 50.63 68.91
CA PRO A 35 -33.75 50.47 70.03
C PRO A 35 -35.20 50.97 69.83
N ALA A 36 -35.98 50.75 70.89
CA ALA A 36 -37.13 51.53 71.34
C ALA A 36 -38.43 51.47 70.50
N GLY A 37 -39.39 50.69 71.01
CA GLY A 37 -40.78 50.70 70.55
C GLY A 37 -41.66 49.78 71.38
N SER A 38 -42.06 50.27 72.55
CA SER A 38 -43.08 49.74 73.45
C SER A 38 -44.21 48.95 72.78
N GLY A 39 -44.31 47.66 73.10
CA GLY A 39 -45.49 46.84 72.87
C GLY A 39 -45.24 45.37 73.23
N ASN A 40 -45.36 45.02 74.52
CA ASN A 40 -45.54 43.63 74.94
C ASN A 40 -46.88 43.13 74.39
N ALA A 41 -46.89 42.70 73.12
CA ALA A 41 -47.87 41.75 72.66
C ALA A 41 -47.31 40.38 73.03
N ASP A 42 -47.98 39.68 73.94
CA ASP A 42 -47.87 38.22 74.05
C ASP A 42 -47.88 37.66 72.63
N PRO A 43 -46.97 36.74 72.25
CA PRO A 43 -47.05 36.07 70.97
C PRO A 43 -48.40 35.37 70.93
N GLY A 44 -49.36 36.03 70.28
CA GLY A 44 -50.69 35.48 70.12
C GLY A 44 -50.53 34.10 69.47
N PRO A 45 -51.40 33.13 69.79
CA PRO A 45 -51.28 31.76 69.30
C PRO A 45 -51.01 31.64 67.78
N GLY A 46 -51.36 32.65 66.98
CA GLY A 46 -51.01 32.76 65.56
C GLY A 46 -49.50 32.81 65.23
N GLN A 47 -48.65 33.44 66.05
CA GLN A 47 -47.20 33.54 65.78
C GLN A 47 -46.48 32.18 66.01
N VAL A 48 -46.90 31.46 67.05
CA VAL A 48 -46.42 30.10 67.33
C VAL A 48 -46.86 29.15 66.20
N LEU A 49 -48.10 29.29 65.71
CA LEU A 49 -48.58 28.51 64.58
C LEU A 49 -47.84 28.84 63.27
N SER A 50 -47.46 30.10 63.03
CA SER A 50 -46.65 30.44 61.84
C SER A 50 -45.24 29.88 61.90
N ALA A 51 -44.59 29.90 63.08
CA ALA A 51 -43.26 29.30 63.25
C ALA A 51 -43.31 27.77 63.07
N LEU A 52 -44.38 27.13 63.57
CA LEU A 52 -44.61 25.70 63.37
C LEU A 52 -44.88 25.36 61.89
N ALA A 53 -45.61 26.22 61.16
CA ALA A 53 -45.86 26.06 59.73
C ALA A 53 -44.56 26.18 58.90
N ILE A 54 -43.68 27.12 59.24
CA ILE A 54 -42.36 27.26 58.60
C ILE A 54 -41.50 26.03 58.89
N LEU A 55 -41.42 25.59 60.15
CA LEU A 55 -40.64 24.40 60.52
C LEU A 55 -41.15 23.13 59.84
N SER A 56 -42.48 22.98 59.71
CA SER A 56 -43.06 21.84 59.01
C SER A 56 -42.87 21.91 57.48
N ALA A 57 -42.80 23.10 56.90
CA ALA A 57 -42.40 23.29 55.51
C ALA A 57 -40.92 22.93 55.28
N GLU A 58 -40.01 23.44 56.13
CA GLU A 58 -38.59 23.08 56.10
C GLU A 58 -38.37 21.57 56.33
N GLN A 59 -39.16 20.96 57.22
CA GLN A 59 -39.14 19.52 57.42
C GLN A 59 -39.64 18.75 56.18
N GLY A 60 -40.59 19.31 55.44
CA GLY A 60 -41.04 18.77 54.15
C GLY A 60 -39.95 18.85 53.08
N GLU A 61 -39.26 19.99 52.99
CA GLU A 61 -38.19 20.24 52.03
C GLU A 61 -36.96 19.37 52.31
N THR A 62 -36.55 19.25 53.58
CA THR A 62 -35.46 18.34 53.97
C THR A 62 -35.79 16.88 53.67
N ARG A 63 -37.05 16.44 53.83
CA ARG A 63 -37.48 15.10 53.39
C ARG A 63 -37.44 14.94 51.87
N ALA A 64 -37.78 15.98 51.11
CA ALA A 64 -37.68 15.97 49.66
C ALA A 64 -36.22 15.86 49.20
N HIS A 65 -35.30 16.65 49.76
CA HIS A 65 -33.87 16.56 49.46
C HIS A 65 -33.28 15.21 49.85
N LEU A 66 -33.71 14.61 50.98
CA LEU A 66 -33.27 13.27 51.35
C LEU A 66 -33.78 12.20 50.38
N ALA A 67 -35.00 12.34 49.86
CA ALA A 67 -35.52 11.45 48.83
C ALA A 67 -34.72 11.60 47.52
N GLU A 68 -34.42 12.83 47.10
CA GLU A 68 -33.62 13.12 45.91
C GLU A 68 -32.17 12.62 46.02
N LEU A 69 -31.53 12.80 47.17
CA LEU A 69 -30.19 12.27 47.44
C LEU A 69 -30.18 10.74 47.44
N ARG A 70 -31.21 10.10 48.01
CA ARG A 70 -31.36 8.64 47.96
C ARG A 70 -31.49 8.16 46.52
N ASP A 71 -32.27 8.85 45.71
CA ASP A 71 -32.48 8.48 44.31
C ASP A 71 -31.19 8.69 43.49
N HIS A 72 -30.46 9.79 43.69
CA HIS A 72 -29.13 10.01 43.10
C HIS A 72 -28.10 8.96 43.53
N LEU A 73 -28.11 8.55 44.81
CA LEU A 73 -27.26 7.46 45.29
C LEU A 73 -27.64 6.13 44.62
N GLY A 74 -28.93 5.90 44.36
CA GLY A 74 -29.41 4.77 43.57
C GLY A 74 -28.81 4.76 42.17
N ASP A 75 -28.88 5.88 41.46
CA ASP A 75 -28.34 6.02 40.10
C ASP A 75 -26.82 5.86 40.05
N VAL A 76 -26.10 6.44 41.01
CA VAL A 76 -24.64 6.29 41.11
C VAL A 76 -24.25 4.84 41.39
N LEU A 77 -24.98 4.14 42.27
CA LEU A 77 -24.73 2.73 42.54
C LEU A 77 -25.01 1.85 41.30
N GLU A 78 -26.02 2.18 40.51
CA GLU A 78 -26.28 1.50 39.24
C GLU A 78 -25.15 1.75 38.22
N GLN A 79 -24.68 3.00 38.09
CA GLN A 79 -23.55 3.34 37.23
C GLN A 79 -22.26 2.63 37.64
N VAL A 80 -21.97 2.57 38.94
CA VAL A 80 -20.83 1.81 39.49
C VAL A 80 -20.96 0.33 39.18
N GLY A 81 -22.16 -0.25 39.30
CA GLY A 81 -22.42 -1.64 38.92
C GLY A 81 -22.22 -1.92 37.43
N ASN A 82 -22.51 -0.96 36.55
CA ASN A 82 -22.26 -1.08 35.11
C ASN A 82 -20.78 -0.91 34.75
N LEU A 83 -20.05 -0.02 35.45
CA LEU A 83 -18.60 0.10 35.32
C LEU A 83 -17.89 -1.17 35.79
N ASP A 84 -18.34 -1.79 36.88
CA ASP A 84 -17.78 -3.05 37.37
C ASP A 84 -17.92 -4.19 36.34
N LYS A 85 -19.05 -4.27 35.64
CA LYS A 85 -19.24 -5.19 34.51
C LYS A 85 -18.27 -4.91 33.36
N LEU A 86 -18.14 -3.64 32.95
CA LEU A 86 -17.21 -3.25 31.89
C LEU A 86 -15.76 -3.58 32.26
N VAL A 87 -15.36 -3.32 33.50
CA VAL A 87 -14.03 -3.65 34.01
C VAL A 87 -13.82 -5.16 34.04
N SER A 88 -14.86 -5.94 34.38
CA SER A 88 -14.82 -7.40 34.36
C SER A 88 -14.71 -8.00 32.96
N ASP A 89 -15.16 -7.28 31.92
CA ASP A 89 -15.06 -7.72 30.51
C ASP A 89 -13.66 -7.45 29.90
N VAL A 90 -12.90 -6.48 30.43
CA VAL A 90 -11.55 -6.13 29.91
C VAL A 90 -10.59 -7.33 29.90
N PRO A 91 -10.47 -8.16 30.96
CA PRO A 91 -9.64 -9.37 30.94
C PRO A 91 -10.06 -10.41 29.88
N ILE A 92 -11.36 -10.50 29.58
CA ILE A 92 -11.86 -11.43 28.56
C ILE A 92 -11.42 -10.96 27.18
N LEU A 93 -11.54 -9.66 26.91
CA LEU A 93 -11.10 -9.06 25.66
C LEU A 93 -9.58 -9.13 25.49
N SER A 94 -8.80 -8.89 26.56
CA SER A 94 -7.34 -9.02 26.50
C SER A 94 -6.90 -10.46 26.24
N GLY A 95 -7.58 -11.45 26.83
CA GLY A 95 -7.32 -12.87 26.56
C GLY A 95 -7.65 -13.27 25.10
N ARG A 96 -8.74 -12.74 24.55
CA ARG A 96 -9.09 -12.94 23.13
C ARG A 96 -8.07 -12.28 22.19
N LEU A 97 -7.60 -11.09 22.53
CA LEU A 97 -6.60 -10.37 21.74
C LEU A 97 -5.25 -11.09 21.79
N ALA A 98 -4.82 -11.58 22.96
CA ALA A 98 -3.63 -12.43 23.08
C ALA A 98 -3.75 -13.70 22.23
N SER A 99 -4.90 -14.38 22.28
CA SER A 99 -5.15 -15.58 21.47
C SER A 99 -5.12 -15.29 19.96
N LEU A 100 -5.64 -14.13 19.55
CA LEU A 100 -5.60 -13.69 18.15
C LEU A 100 -4.15 -13.36 17.73
N THR A 101 -3.41 -12.65 18.57
CA THR A 101 -1.99 -12.35 18.33
C THR A 101 -1.18 -13.64 18.20
N ASP A 102 -1.38 -14.62 19.09
CA ASP A 102 -0.73 -15.92 19.01
C ASP A 102 -1.09 -16.68 17.73
N ALA A 103 -2.36 -16.63 17.30
CA ALA A 103 -2.79 -17.24 16.05
C ALA A 103 -2.18 -16.55 14.82
N VAL A 104 -2.08 -15.21 14.83
CA VAL A 104 -1.41 -14.44 13.78
C VAL A 104 0.09 -14.74 13.75
N ASP A 105 0.75 -14.79 14.91
CA ASP A 105 2.16 -15.16 15.03
C ASP A 105 2.40 -16.59 14.53
N GLN A 106 1.48 -17.51 14.83
CA GLN A 106 1.56 -18.88 14.33
C GLN A 106 1.39 -18.95 12.81
N LEU A 107 0.51 -18.14 12.23
CA LEU A 107 0.34 -18.03 10.78
C LEU A 107 1.57 -17.40 10.10
N LEU A 108 2.20 -16.40 10.73
CA LEU A 108 3.42 -15.76 10.22
C LEU A 108 4.66 -16.64 10.36
N ARG A 109 4.72 -17.50 11.39
CA ARG A 109 5.82 -18.45 11.63
C ARG A 109 5.63 -19.78 10.92
N GLN A 110 4.43 -20.08 10.45
CA GLN A 110 4.30 -21.16 9.46
C GLN A 110 5.19 -20.74 8.30
N PRO A 111 6.25 -21.51 7.97
CA PRO A 111 6.98 -21.25 6.75
C PRO A 111 5.91 -21.25 5.68
N GLU A 112 5.74 -20.11 4.98
CA GLU A 112 4.94 -20.03 3.77
C GLU A 112 5.17 -21.36 3.05
N ASP A 113 4.13 -22.19 2.95
CA ASP A 113 4.23 -23.56 2.45
C ASP A 113 4.48 -23.41 0.94
N SER A 114 5.71 -23.01 0.63
CA SER A 114 6.21 -22.45 -0.63
C SER A 114 6.17 -23.47 -1.76
N LYS A 115 5.77 -24.69 -1.42
CA LYS A 115 5.64 -25.85 -2.31
C LYS A 115 4.59 -25.67 -3.40
N THR A 116 3.65 -24.73 -3.23
CA THR A 116 2.59 -24.48 -4.21
C THR A 116 2.71 -23.16 -4.94
N ARG A 117 3.74 -22.34 -4.66
CA ARG A 117 3.99 -21.15 -5.48
C ARG A 117 4.34 -21.60 -6.89
N PRO A 118 3.67 -21.08 -7.94
CA PRO A 118 4.07 -21.34 -9.31
C PRO A 118 5.54 -20.99 -9.51
N VAL A 119 6.34 -21.96 -9.93
CA VAL A 119 7.76 -21.77 -10.23
C VAL A 119 7.86 -21.18 -11.63
N ASP A 120 8.56 -20.06 -11.76
CA ASP A 120 8.91 -19.47 -13.06
C ASP A 120 10.41 -19.66 -13.29
N LEU A 121 10.77 -20.31 -14.39
CA LEU A 121 12.15 -20.63 -14.76
C LEU A 121 13.04 -19.39 -14.82
N ALA A 122 12.48 -18.21 -15.12
CA ALA A 122 13.22 -16.95 -15.12
C ALA A 122 13.79 -16.58 -13.74
N HIS A 123 13.12 -17.01 -12.67
CA HIS A 123 13.49 -16.76 -11.29
C HIS A 123 14.36 -17.87 -10.68
N VAL A 124 14.54 -19.00 -11.39
CA VAL A 124 15.37 -20.12 -10.92
C VAL A 124 16.85 -19.81 -11.22
N PRO A 125 17.73 -19.82 -10.20
CA PRO A 125 19.17 -19.64 -10.38
C PRO A 125 19.74 -20.66 -11.37
N PRO A 126 20.67 -20.28 -12.27
CA PRO A 126 21.22 -21.19 -13.28
C PRO A 126 21.74 -22.53 -12.73
N GLU A 127 22.32 -22.52 -11.54
CA GLU A 127 22.84 -23.68 -10.82
C GLU A 127 21.76 -24.67 -10.37
N GLU A 128 20.55 -24.21 -10.06
CA GLU A 128 19.42 -25.02 -9.59
C GLU A 128 18.55 -25.55 -10.75
N ARG A 129 18.62 -24.92 -11.93
CA ARG A 129 17.76 -25.26 -13.09
C ARG A 129 17.82 -26.73 -13.47
N ARG A 130 18.99 -27.36 -13.35
CA ARG A 130 19.16 -28.78 -13.70
C ARG A 130 18.32 -29.69 -12.81
N GLU A 131 18.27 -29.38 -11.52
CA GLU A 131 17.51 -30.15 -10.54
C GLU A 131 16.01 -29.94 -10.76
N VAL A 132 15.56 -28.68 -10.85
CA VAL A 132 14.15 -28.33 -11.08
C VAL A 132 13.61 -28.97 -12.37
N LEU A 133 14.35 -28.88 -13.47
CA LEU A 133 13.94 -29.49 -14.74
C LEU A 133 14.02 -31.02 -14.69
N GLY A 134 14.97 -31.59 -13.96
CA GLY A 134 15.05 -33.03 -13.74
C GLY A 134 13.83 -33.58 -13.01
N GLU A 135 13.42 -32.92 -11.93
CA GLU A 135 12.19 -33.26 -11.23
C GLU A 135 10.94 -33.09 -12.10
N LEU A 136 10.88 -32.02 -12.90
CA LEU A 136 9.76 -31.77 -13.79
C LEU A 136 9.61 -32.89 -14.83
N VAL A 137 10.72 -33.35 -15.43
CA VAL A 137 10.70 -34.46 -16.40
C VAL A 137 10.21 -35.76 -15.75
N VAL A 138 10.66 -36.05 -14.52
CA VAL A 138 10.19 -37.22 -13.75
C VAL A 138 8.70 -37.11 -13.46
N TRP A 139 8.22 -35.94 -13.03
CA TRP A 139 6.80 -35.70 -12.78
C TRP A 139 5.94 -35.83 -14.04
N VAL A 140 6.38 -35.27 -15.18
CA VAL A 140 5.68 -35.42 -16.47
C VAL A 140 5.56 -36.89 -16.84
N ARG A 141 6.64 -37.67 -16.71
CA ARG A 141 6.64 -39.10 -17.02
C ARG A 141 5.76 -39.92 -16.08
N ASP A 142 5.92 -39.73 -14.77
CA ASP A 142 5.35 -40.64 -13.77
C ASP A 142 3.93 -40.24 -13.35
N VAL A 143 3.61 -38.95 -13.38
CA VAL A 143 2.31 -38.42 -12.95
C VAL A 143 1.46 -38.04 -14.16
N LEU A 144 1.93 -37.11 -15.00
CA LEU A 144 1.11 -36.57 -16.09
C LEU A 144 0.78 -37.65 -17.15
N PHE A 145 1.78 -38.33 -17.68
CA PHE A 145 1.60 -39.36 -18.71
C PHE A 145 0.90 -40.62 -18.21
N THR A 146 0.99 -40.92 -16.91
CA THR A 146 0.26 -42.03 -16.28
C THR A 146 -1.21 -41.65 -16.04
N GLY A 147 -1.46 -40.45 -15.52
CA GLY A 147 -2.82 -39.98 -15.18
C GLY A 147 -3.64 -39.57 -16.41
N TRP A 148 -2.99 -39.03 -17.44
CA TRP A 148 -3.62 -38.53 -18.66
C TRP A 148 -2.83 -38.97 -19.90
N PRO A 149 -2.94 -40.24 -20.33
CA PRO A 149 -2.10 -40.78 -21.40
C PRO A 149 -2.15 -40.01 -22.73
N TRP A 150 -3.28 -39.38 -23.06
CA TRP A 150 -3.46 -38.57 -24.26
C TRP A 150 -2.50 -37.37 -24.35
N THR A 151 -1.99 -36.91 -23.21
CA THR A 151 -1.03 -35.80 -23.15
C THR A 151 0.32 -36.14 -23.81
N GLN A 152 0.64 -37.43 -23.96
CA GLN A 152 1.85 -37.88 -24.67
C GLN A 152 1.81 -37.50 -26.15
N ASP A 153 0.62 -37.53 -26.77
CA ASP A 153 0.46 -37.18 -28.18
C ASP A 153 0.50 -35.65 -28.38
N ALA A 154 -0.05 -34.89 -27.43
CA ALA A 154 -0.05 -33.42 -27.46
C ALA A 154 1.33 -32.82 -27.13
N LEU A 155 2.05 -33.41 -26.16
CA LEU A 155 3.34 -32.92 -25.68
C LEU A 155 4.51 -33.61 -26.39
N ARG A 156 4.89 -33.07 -27.55
CA ARG A 156 6.01 -33.62 -28.34
C ARG A 156 7.35 -33.56 -27.58
N PRO A 157 8.32 -34.46 -27.84
CA PRO A 157 9.59 -34.55 -27.11
C PRO A 157 10.43 -33.26 -27.09
N CYS A 158 10.21 -32.34 -28.02
CA CYS A 158 10.91 -31.07 -28.09
C CYS A 158 10.47 -30.02 -27.06
N TRP A 159 9.46 -30.29 -26.22
CA TRP A 159 8.86 -29.29 -25.33
C TRP A 159 9.86 -28.60 -24.38
N LEU A 160 10.93 -29.28 -23.97
CA LEU A 160 12.01 -28.70 -23.14
C LEU A 160 12.80 -27.58 -23.84
N HIS A 161 12.73 -27.49 -25.17
CA HIS A 161 13.33 -26.41 -25.95
C HIS A 161 12.46 -25.15 -26.02
N HIS A 162 11.25 -25.18 -25.47
CA HIS A 162 10.28 -24.09 -25.48
C HIS A 162 10.08 -23.57 -24.05
N PRO A 163 10.75 -22.46 -23.66
CA PRO A 163 10.69 -21.93 -22.29
C PRO A 163 9.26 -21.62 -21.81
N ASP A 164 8.38 -21.21 -22.73
CA ASP A 164 6.97 -20.97 -22.45
C ASP A 164 6.22 -22.25 -22.10
N LEU A 165 6.49 -23.36 -22.78
CA LEU A 165 5.94 -24.67 -22.43
C LEU A 165 6.52 -25.19 -21.12
N VAL A 166 7.83 -25.02 -20.90
CA VAL A 166 8.48 -25.41 -19.63
C VAL A 166 7.84 -24.68 -18.44
N ASN A 167 7.63 -23.37 -18.54
CA ASN A 167 6.90 -22.60 -17.53
C ASN A 167 5.46 -23.07 -17.37
N GLY A 168 4.75 -23.34 -18.48
CA GLY A 168 3.41 -23.93 -18.44
C GLY A 168 3.36 -25.25 -17.66
N MET A 169 4.34 -26.14 -17.86
CA MET A 169 4.45 -27.41 -17.14
C MET A 169 4.81 -27.22 -15.66
N LEU A 170 5.68 -26.26 -15.32
CA LEU A 170 5.98 -25.92 -13.93
C LEU A 170 4.73 -25.43 -13.19
N TRP A 171 3.93 -24.59 -13.84
CA TRP A 171 2.66 -24.11 -13.29
C TRP A 171 1.64 -25.23 -13.17
N LEU A 172 1.56 -26.12 -14.16
CA LEU A 172 0.69 -27.28 -14.15
C LEU A 172 1.05 -28.25 -13.00
N ARG A 173 2.34 -28.48 -12.75
CA ARG A 173 2.82 -29.24 -11.58
C ARG A 173 2.42 -28.57 -10.27
N ALA A 174 2.56 -27.25 -10.16
CA ALA A 174 2.14 -26.51 -8.97
C ALA A 174 0.62 -26.61 -8.73
N ALA A 175 -0.19 -26.52 -9.80
CA ALA A 175 -1.64 -26.71 -9.74
C ALA A 175 -2.01 -28.14 -9.33
N TYR A 176 -1.31 -29.16 -9.84
CA TYR A 176 -1.48 -30.55 -9.41
C TYR A 176 -1.20 -30.72 -7.91
N ASN A 177 -0.07 -30.19 -7.42
CA ASN A 177 0.30 -30.25 -6.01
C ASN A 177 -0.78 -29.58 -5.14
N ALA A 178 -1.32 -28.45 -5.60
CA ALA A 178 -2.41 -27.77 -4.92
C ALA A 178 -3.73 -28.56 -4.91
N ALA A 179 -4.00 -29.31 -5.97
CA ALA A 179 -5.20 -30.11 -6.14
C ALA A 179 -5.17 -31.44 -5.37
N TYR A 180 -4.01 -32.09 -5.25
CA TYR A 180 -3.92 -33.48 -4.78
C TYR A 180 -2.95 -33.73 -3.63
N ASP A 181 -1.86 -32.95 -3.51
CA ASP A 181 -0.81 -33.22 -2.52
C ASP A 181 -0.97 -32.38 -1.24
N MET A 182 -1.73 -31.28 -1.28
CA MET A 182 -1.96 -30.44 -0.11
C MET A 182 -2.97 -31.06 0.88
N PRO A 183 -2.69 -31.09 2.20
CA PRO A 183 -3.61 -31.64 3.21
C PRO A 183 -4.99 -30.99 3.27
N LYS A 184 -5.12 -29.77 2.76
CA LYS A 184 -6.38 -28.99 2.71
C LYS A 184 -6.88 -28.77 1.28
N ALA A 185 -6.47 -29.61 0.32
CA ALA A 185 -6.90 -29.50 -1.06
C ALA A 185 -8.43 -29.44 -1.17
N GLN A 186 -8.91 -28.48 -1.95
CA GLN A 186 -10.33 -28.22 -2.13
C GLN A 186 -10.77 -28.68 -3.53
N PRO A 187 -12.04 -29.09 -3.71
CA PRO A 187 -12.53 -29.55 -5.02
C PRO A 187 -12.32 -28.55 -6.17
N HIS A 188 -12.34 -27.24 -5.89
CA HIS A 188 -12.11 -26.23 -6.92
C HIS A 188 -10.68 -26.25 -7.46
N ALA A 189 -9.67 -26.61 -6.65
CA ALA A 189 -8.28 -26.70 -7.10
C ALA A 189 -8.08 -27.81 -8.14
N ALA A 190 -8.80 -28.93 -8.00
CA ALA A 190 -8.83 -29.98 -9.01
C ALA A 190 -9.51 -29.51 -10.31
N GLY A 191 -10.60 -28.74 -10.20
CA GLY A 191 -11.25 -28.12 -11.35
C GLY A 191 -10.33 -27.15 -12.09
N ASP A 192 -9.59 -26.32 -11.36
CA ASP A 192 -8.58 -25.43 -11.93
C ASP A 192 -7.44 -26.21 -12.59
N PHE A 193 -6.91 -27.25 -11.94
CA PHE A 193 -5.88 -28.11 -12.54
C PHE A 193 -6.33 -28.67 -13.89
N HIS A 194 -7.55 -29.20 -14.02
CA HIS A 194 -8.05 -29.74 -15.28
C HIS A 194 -8.19 -28.67 -16.36
N ARG A 195 -8.67 -27.47 -16.02
CA ARG A 195 -8.74 -26.36 -16.96
C ARG A 195 -7.35 -25.96 -17.48
N TRP A 196 -6.37 -25.88 -16.58
CA TRP A 196 -4.99 -25.56 -16.94
C TRP A 196 -4.32 -26.69 -17.73
N LEU A 197 -4.65 -27.95 -17.45
CA LEU A 197 -4.18 -29.09 -18.21
C LEU A 197 -4.57 -28.96 -19.68
N ASP A 198 -5.84 -28.72 -19.95
CA ASP A 198 -6.34 -28.56 -21.33
C ASP A 198 -5.67 -27.36 -22.02
N ASP A 199 -5.65 -26.18 -21.37
CA ASP A 199 -5.03 -24.98 -21.91
C ASP A 199 -3.53 -25.16 -22.23
N VAL A 200 -2.78 -25.83 -21.35
CA VAL A 200 -1.34 -26.09 -21.54
C VAL A 200 -1.11 -27.09 -22.67
N MET A 201 -1.94 -28.13 -22.78
CA MET A 201 -1.81 -29.14 -23.85
C MET A 201 -2.18 -28.57 -25.22
N ASP A 202 -3.23 -27.75 -25.31
CA ASP A 202 -3.60 -27.06 -26.56
C ASP A 202 -2.46 -26.14 -27.02
N ARG A 203 -1.84 -25.40 -26.08
CA ARG A 203 -0.66 -24.59 -26.38
C ARG A 203 0.52 -25.46 -26.80
N ALA A 204 0.78 -26.57 -26.13
CA ALA A 204 1.88 -27.48 -26.46
C ALA A 204 1.71 -28.06 -27.88
N ALA A 205 0.51 -28.52 -28.23
CA ALA A 205 0.20 -29.01 -29.56
C ALA A 205 0.45 -27.93 -30.63
N GLY A 206 -0.16 -26.75 -30.49
CA GLY A 206 0.00 -25.66 -31.47
C GLY A 206 1.44 -25.14 -31.57
N ARG A 207 2.17 -25.09 -30.46
CA ARG A 207 3.57 -24.61 -30.44
C ARG A 207 4.53 -25.62 -31.06
N THR A 208 4.30 -26.91 -30.83
CA THR A 208 5.20 -27.97 -31.28
C THR A 208 4.86 -28.53 -32.65
N GLU A 209 3.68 -28.25 -33.22
CA GLU A 209 3.27 -28.70 -34.57
C GLU A 209 4.30 -28.30 -35.65
N GLN A 210 4.87 -27.11 -35.55
CA GLN A 210 5.83 -26.58 -36.52
C GLN A 210 7.28 -27.02 -36.23
N CYS A 211 7.51 -27.78 -35.15
CA CYS A 211 8.85 -28.18 -34.77
C CYS A 211 9.32 -29.39 -35.61
N PRO A 212 10.60 -29.42 -36.01
CA PRO A 212 11.16 -30.57 -36.70
C PRO A 212 11.05 -31.83 -35.82
N GLU A 213 10.83 -32.98 -36.44
CA GLU A 213 10.79 -34.25 -35.71
C GLU A 213 12.11 -34.54 -35.00
N PRO A 214 12.09 -35.24 -33.85
CA PRO A 214 13.31 -35.69 -33.20
C PRO A 214 14.19 -36.48 -34.18
N GLY A 215 15.42 -36.00 -34.42
CA GLY A 215 16.37 -36.62 -35.36
C GLY A 215 16.31 -36.10 -36.79
N ALA A 216 15.42 -35.16 -37.10
CA ALA A 216 15.45 -34.43 -38.38
C ALA A 216 16.79 -33.65 -38.53
N PRO A 217 17.26 -33.46 -39.77
CA PRO A 217 18.51 -32.72 -40.03
C PRO A 217 18.39 -31.22 -39.70
N ASP A 218 17.18 -30.68 -39.71
CA ASP A 218 16.92 -29.28 -39.41
C ASP A 218 17.06 -29.04 -37.90
N PRO A 219 17.87 -28.05 -37.48
CA PRO A 219 18.01 -27.74 -36.07
C PRO A 219 16.65 -27.28 -35.53
N HIS A 220 16.30 -27.78 -34.35
CA HIS A 220 15.12 -27.29 -33.64
C HIS A 220 15.26 -25.77 -33.46
N PRO A 221 14.24 -24.96 -33.83
CA PRO A 221 14.31 -23.51 -33.66
C PRO A 221 14.43 -23.22 -32.16
N VAL A 222 15.65 -22.92 -31.72
CA VAL A 222 15.89 -22.43 -30.37
C VAL A 222 15.41 -20.98 -30.36
N PRO A 223 14.59 -20.56 -29.38
CA PRO A 223 14.25 -19.15 -29.22
C PRO A 223 15.54 -18.33 -29.27
N ALA A 224 15.53 -17.24 -30.03
CA ALA A 224 16.66 -16.32 -30.04
C ALA A 224 16.99 -15.91 -28.60
N ALA A 225 18.27 -15.62 -28.33
CA ALA A 225 18.67 -15.09 -27.04
C ALA A 225 17.72 -13.94 -26.62
N PRO A 226 17.42 -13.79 -25.31
CA PRO A 226 16.57 -12.71 -24.85
C PRO A 226 16.98 -11.40 -25.47
N ARG A 227 16.01 -10.67 -26.02
CA ARG A 227 16.27 -9.36 -26.61
C ARG A 227 16.76 -8.42 -25.51
N ASP A 228 17.98 -7.92 -25.65
CA ASP A 228 18.50 -6.87 -24.76
C ASP A 228 18.09 -5.49 -25.30
N ASP A 229 17.01 -4.95 -24.72
CA ASP A 229 16.49 -3.63 -25.05
C ASP A 229 17.10 -2.50 -24.21
N THR A 230 18.13 -2.78 -23.40
CA THR A 230 18.76 -1.78 -22.54
C THR A 230 19.34 -0.63 -23.36
N ALA A 231 20.00 -0.93 -24.49
CA ALA A 231 20.51 0.09 -25.39
C ALA A 231 19.40 0.95 -26.02
N THR A 232 18.26 0.34 -26.35
CA THR A 232 17.08 1.05 -26.88
C THR A 232 16.49 1.98 -25.80
N LEU A 233 16.36 1.48 -24.57
CA LEU A 233 15.88 2.26 -23.43
C LEU A 233 16.80 3.45 -23.15
N ASP A 234 18.11 3.22 -23.10
CA ASP A 234 19.11 4.28 -22.95
C ASP A 234 18.98 5.35 -24.03
N ALA A 235 18.79 4.94 -25.29
CA ALA A 235 18.61 5.88 -26.40
C ALA A 235 17.31 6.71 -26.25
N VAL A 236 16.21 6.10 -25.80
CA VAL A 236 14.95 6.80 -25.53
C VAL A 236 15.10 7.78 -24.36
N MET A 237 15.77 7.37 -23.29
CA MET A 237 15.97 8.21 -22.10
C MET A 237 16.93 9.38 -22.34
N ARG A 238 17.89 9.23 -23.26
CA ARG A 238 18.79 10.33 -23.67
C ARG A 238 18.11 11.37 -24.57
N ARG A 239 16.99 11.02 -25.21
CA ARG A 239 16.34 11.86 -26.23
C ARG A 239 15.85 13.23 -25.72
N PRO A 240 15.15 13.35 -24.56
CA PRO A 240 14.68 14.64 -24.06
C PRO A 240 15.83 15.62 -23.74
N GLY A 241 16.92 15.10 -23.15
CA GLY A 241 18.11 15.92 -22.89
C GLY A 241 18.83 16.30 -24.18
N LEU A 242 18.90 15.40 -25.17
CA LEU A 242 19.51 15.68 -26.47
C LEU A 242 18.77 16.77 -27.25
N ASP A 243 17.44 16.82 -27.20
CA ASP A 243 16.66 17.86 -27.90
C ASP A 243 16.92 19.25 -27.32
N GLU A 244 16.98 19.40 -25.99
CA GLU A 244 17.31 20.66 -25.32
C GLU A 244 18.75 21.10 -25.64
N ILE A 245 19.70 20.16 -25.59
CA ILE A 245 21.11 20.43 -25.90
C ILE A 245 21.26 20.83 -27.38
N CYS A 246 20.60 20.11 -28.29
CA CYS A 246 20.65 20.42 -29.72
C CYS A 246 19.94 21.73 -30.05
N GLU A 247 18.87 22.09 -29.33
CA GLU A 247 18.22 23.39 -29.47
C GLU A 247 19.15 24.55 -29.07
N GLU A 248 19.85 24.41 -27.94
CA GLU A 248 20.79 25.43 -27.48
C GLU A 248 22.00 25.54 -28.43
N LEU A 249 22.55 24.41 -28.88
CA LEU A 249 23.60 24.40 -29.91
C LEU A 249 23.13 25.08 -31.20
N TYR A 250 21.89 24.82 -31.62
CA TYR A 250 21.30 25.43 -32.81
C TYR A 250 21.17 26.94 -32.65
N ARG A 251 20.76 27.43 -31.47
CA ARG A 251 20.68 28.86 -31.14
C ARG A 251 22.06 29.52 -31.17
N LEU A 252 23.06 28.92 -30.54
CA LEU A 252 24.43 29.46 -30.51
C LEU A 252 25.06 29.52 -31.91
N MET A 253 24.81 28.52 -32.76
CA MET A 253 25.33 28.47 -34.13
C MET A 253 24.70 29.49 -35.09
N GLN A 254 23.60 30.13 -34.71
CA GLN A 254 23.03 31.26 -35.47
C GLN A 254 23.80 32.56 -35.21
N ILE A 255 24.55 32.67 -34.11
CA ILE A 255 25.39 33.82 -33.79
C ILE A 255 26.71 33.69 -34.59
N ARG A 256 26.72 34.24 -35.80
CA ARG A 256 27.88 34.15 -36.72
C ARG A 256 28.45 35.53 -37.07
N PRO A 257 29.74 35.63 -37.45
CA PRO A 257 30.37 36.92 -37.80
C PRO A 257 29.64 37.70 -38.91
N ASP A 258 28.96 37.01 -39.82
CA ASP A 258 28.24 37.55 -40.98
C ASP A 258 26.82 38.05 -40.63
N THR A 259 26.33 37.77 -39.42
CA THR A 259 24.95 38.09 -39.00
C THR A 259 24.81 39.40 -38.21
N GLY A 260 25.89 40.17 -38.08
CA GLY A 260 25.87 41.51 -37.48
C GLY A 260 25.99 41.55 -35.94
N TYR A 261 26.33 40.42 -35.29
CA TYR A 261 26.62 40.39 -33.85
C TYR A 261 27.99 41.01 -33.53
N ALA A 262 28.15 41.48 -32.29
CA ALA A 262 29.44 42.00 -31.84
C ALA A 262 30.49 40.87 -31.78
N PRO A 263 31.78 41.16 -32.08
CA PRO A 263 32.84 40.14 -32.08
C PRO A 263 32.95 39.35 -30.75
N GLY A 264 32.70 40.01 -29.61
CA GLY A 264 32.72 39.36 -28.30
C GLY A 264 31.60 38.33 -28.10
N ASP A 265 30.41 38.58 -28.66
CA ASP A 265 29.27 37.66 -28.57
C ASP A 265 29.52 36.41 -29.43
N VAL A 266 30.16 36.58 -30.59
CA VAL A 266 30.56 35.47 -31.48
C VAL A 266 31.61 34.58 -30.81
N GLU A 267 32.60 35.18 -30.13
CA GLU A 267 33.62 34.44 -29.38
C GLU A 267 33.00 33.67 -28.20
N ALA A 268 32.11 34.32 -27.43
CA ALA A 268 31.39 33.68 -26.32
C ALA A 268 30.51 32.52 -26.80
N ALA A 269 29.76 32.69 -27.89
CA ALA A 269 28.94 31.63 -28.47
C ALA A 269 29.78 30.44 -28.97
N THR A 270 30.94 30.73 -29.59
CA THR A 270 31.89 29.70 -30.03
C THR A 270 32.46 28.91 -28.84
N GLN A 271 32.86 29.61 -27.77
CA GLN A 271 33.37 28.98 -26.57
C GLN A 271 32.30 28.12 -25.88
N ARG A 272 31.06 28.63 -25.77
CA ARG A 272 29.94 27.88 -25.18
C ARG A 272 29.58 26.64 -25.99
N THR A 273 29.59 26.75 -27.32
CA THR A 273 29.36 25.60 -28.22
C THR A 273 30.40 24.49 -27.97
N ARG A 274 31.68 24.85 -27.90
CA ARG A 274 32.75 23.88 -27.59
C ARG A 274 32.58 23.25 -26.21
N GLN A 275 32.19 24.04 -25.22
CA GLN A 275 31.93 23.54 -23.86
C GLN A 275 30.78 22.53 -23.84
N ILE A 276 29.64 22.85 -24.46
CA ILE A 276 28.48 21.95 -24.52
C ILE A 276 28.85 20.64 -25.21
N ILE A 277 29.56 20.69 -26.35
CA ILE A 277 30.01 19.48 -27.05
C ILE A 277 30.94 18.63 -26.18
N ALA A 278 31.87 19.26 -25.45
CA ALA A 278 32.79 18.56 -24.56
C ALA A 278 32.09 17.93 -23.34
N GLU A 279 31.10 18.61 -22.76
CA GLU A 279 30.37 18.14 -21.57
C GLU A 279 29.36 17.03 -21.89
N THR A 280 28.70 17.12 -23.04
CA THR A 280 27.56 16.26 -23.39
C THR A 280 27.93 15.12 -24.34
N GLY A 281 29.06 15.23 -25.03
CA GLY A 281 29.49 14.24 -26.03
C GLY A 281 28.58 14.18 -27.26
N VAL A 282 27.75 15.20 -27.51
CA VAL A 282 26.89 15.27 -28.70
C VAL A 282 27.74 15.19 -29.96
N THR A 283 27.43 14.22 -30.81
CA THR A 283 28.12 14.04 -32.08
C THR A 283 27.56 14.96 -33.15
N GLU A 284 28.37 15.27 -34.16
CA GLU A 284 27.93 16.06 -35.32
C GLU A 284 26.76 15.40 -36.05
N GLU A 285 26.72 14.06 -36.09
CA GLU A 285 25.63 13.29 -36.68
C GLU A 285 24.31 13.50 -35.94
N GLN A 286 24.33 13.44 -34.60
CA GLN A 286 23.14 13.68 -33.75
C GLN A 286 22.60 15.10 -33.95
N PHE A 287 23.49 16.10 -33.97
CA PHE A 287 23.09 17.49 -34.21
C PHE A 287 22.50 17.68 -35.63
N ASN A 288 23.12 17.08 -36.65
CA ASN A 288 22.62 17.14 -38.03
C ASN A 288 21.27 16.43 -38.20
N GLU A 289 21.03 15.33 -37.48
CA GLU A 289 19.72 14.69 -37.43
C GLU A 289 18.66 15.59 -36.80
N TYR A 290 18.98 16.26 -35.69
CA TYR A 290 18.10 17.27 -35.08
C TYR A 290 17.79 18.45 -36.03
N VAL A 291 18.80 18.98 -36.74
CA VAL A 291 18.57 20.06 -37.72
C VAL A 291 17.67 19.59 -38.87
N ARG A 292 17.83 18.35 -39.33
CA ARG A 292 16.97 17.75 -40.36
C ARG A 292 15.54 17.58 -39.87
N SER A 293 15.34 17.05 -38.66
CA SER A 293 14.00 16.88 -38.08
C SER A 293 13.29 18.22 -37.87
N ARG A 294 14.00 19.24 -37.36
CA ARG A 294 13.46 20.59 -37.18
C ARG A 294 13.06 21.28 -38.49
N ARG A 295 13.80 21.03 -39.58
CA ARG A 295 13.44 21.53 -40.92
C ARG A 295 12.26 20.77 -41.54
N ALA A 296 12.13 19.48 -41.22
CA ALA A 296 11.06 18.63 -41.72
C ALA A 296 9.71 18.90 -41.04
N THR A 297 9.71 19.37 -39.79
CA THR A 297 8.50 19.80 -39.09
C THR A 297 8.08 21.18 -39.63
N PRO A 298 7.02 21.29 -40.45
CA PRO A 298 6.54 22.60 -40.89
C PRO A 298 6.18 23.42 -39.65
N GLN A 299 6.67 24.66 -39.56
CA GLN A 299 6.34 25.57 -38.47
C GLN A 299 4.82 25.72 -38.40
N ALA A 300 4.18 25.05 -37.45
CA ALA A 300 2.74 25.08 -37.25
C ALA A 300 2.22 26.49 -36.84
N GLY A 301 3.11 27.46 -36.66
CA GLY A 301 2.78 28.83 -36.27
C GLY A 301 2.32 29.76 -37.39
N ASP A 302 2.59 29.44 -38.67
CA ASP A 302 2.31 30.40 -39.77
C ASP A 302 0.92 30.24 -40.42
N ALA A 303 0.11 29.31 -39.91
CA ALA A 303 -1.27 29.07 -40.38
C ALA A 303 -2.33 29.88 -39.61
N SER A 304 -1.97 30.59 -38.54
CA SER A 304 -2.94 31.30 -37.70
C SER A 304 -3.25 32.75 -38.14
N ASP A 305 -2.52 33.29 -39.12
CA ASP A 305 -2.61 34.70 -39.56
C ASP A 305 -3.27 34.89 -40.93
N ARG A 306 -3.97 33.87 -41.45
CA ARG A 306 -4.76 33.93 -42.71
C ARG A 306 -6.26 33.70 -42.50
N ARG A 307 -6.86 34.32 -41.48
CA ARG A 307 -8.33 34.50 -41.39
C ARG A 307 -8.71 35.90 -40.98
#